data_AF-A0A959HLV0-F1
#
_entry.id   AF-A0A959HLV0-F1
#
_cell.length_a   1.000
_cell.length_b   1.000
_cell.length_c   1.000
_cell.angle_alpha   90.00
_cell.angle_beta   90.00
_cell.angle_gamma   90.00
#
_symmetry.space_group_name_H-M   'P 1'
#
loop_
_entity.id
_entity.type
_entity.pdbx_description
1 polymer ?
#
loop_
_entity_poly.entity_id
_entity_poly.type
_entity_poly.pdbx_seq_one_letter_code
_entity_poly.pdbx_strand_id
1 'polypeptide(L)'
;QNRQDELDKLARQIFEQPELSGFRSRSVLPRLKMSLVEAGDRVNKTTDRLVEQLRRFLASRAFLENRRASQVIEEIEQLALKVKNDPPAPRYFTDIEGKPAVHLLMDRGLFEPPEVLQLDSENLAEGDAGAVTADGLYEQLYIDPAELRGRIKALLRGRDQISLRQVTEEMPLEKGLTELVAYFGIATTLERQQKAIINEEQTETIVYHKDGRDFRIDLPQTLFLA
;
A
#
# COMPACT_ATOMS: atom_id res chain seq x y z
N GLN A 1 -8.43 -20.80 -30.01
CA GLN A 1 -8.76 -22.12 -30.59
C GLN A 1 -8.21 -22.33 -32.01
N ASN A 2 -8.70 -21.65 -33.06
CA ASN A 2 -8.41 -22.00 -34.47
C ASN A 2 -6.94 -22.28 -34.84
N ARG A 3 -5.98 -21.44 -34.43
CA ARG A 3 -4.55 -21.62 -34.78
C ARG A 3 -3.89 -22.81 -34.07
N GLN A 4 -4.38 -23.22 -32.90
CA GLN A 4 -3.86 -24.36 -32.16
C GLN A 4 -4.31 -25.68 -32.78
N ASP A 5 -5.57 -25.73 -33.23
CA ASP A 5 -6.15 -26.89 -33.91
C ASP A 5 -5.56 -27.09 -35.32
N GLU A 6 -5.20 -26.00 -36.01
CA GLU A 6 -4.45 -26.04 -37.27
C GLU A 6 -3.04 -26.62 -37.10
N LEU A 7 -2.32 -26.21 -36.06
CA LEU A 7 -0.96 -26.69 -35.77
C LEU A 7 -0.95 -28.19 -35.46
N ASP A 8 -1.96 -28.67 -34.70
CA ASP A 8 -2.16 -30.10 -34.45
C ASP A 8 -2.53 -30.88 -35.71
N LYS A 9 -3.35 -30.32 -36.60
CA LYS A 9 -3.69 -30.94 -37.89
C LYS A 9 -2.46 -31.06 -38.79
N LEU A 10 -1.66 -30.00 -38.92
CA LEU A 10 -0.45 -30.00 -39.73
C LEU A 10 0.61 -30.96 -39.16
N ALA A 11 0.77 -31.00 -37.84
CA ALA A 11 1.66 -31.97 -37.19
C ALA A 11 1.23 -33.41 -37.45
N ARG A 12 -0.08 -33.72 -37.42
CA ARG A 12 -0.60 -35.07 -37.75
C ARG A 12 -0.34 -35.45 -39.21
N GLN A 13 -0.62 -34.53 -40.15
CA GLN A 13 -0.39 -34.76 -41.59
C GLN A 13 1.08 -35.05 -41.91
N ILE A 14 2.02 -34.39 -41.24
CA ILE A 14 3.47 -34.64 -41.42
C ILE A 14 3.85 -36.06 -40.99
N PHE A 15 3.22 -36.60 -39.94
CA PHE A 15 3.52 -37.95 -39.44
C PHE A 15 2.65 -39.06 -40.04
N GLU A 16 1.72 -38.74 -40.96
CA GLU A 16 1.01 -39.73 -41.78
C GLU A 16 1.84 -40.20 -42.99
N GLN A 17 2.92 -39.48 -43.33
CA GLN A 17 3.85 -39.88 -44.39
C GLN A 17 4.70 -41.09 -43.96
N PRO A 18 4.81 -42.14 -44.81
CA PRO A 18 5.40 -43.42 -44.44
C PRO A 18 6.88 -43.33 -44.07
N GLU A 19 7.65 -42.41 -44.67
CA GLU A 19 9.09 -42.24 -44.37
C GLU A 19 9.36 -41.60 -42.99
N LEU A 20 8.39 -40.87 -42.44
CA LEU A 20 8.52 -40.09 -41.19
C LEU A 20 7.83 -40.75 -39.99
N SER A 21 7.07 -41.81 -40.23
CA SER A 21 6.33 -42.57 -39.22
C SER A 21 7.22 -43.10 -38.08
N GLY A 22 8.43 -43.58 -38.41
CA GLY A 22 9.43 -44.07 -37.45
C GLY A 22 10.08 -42.98 -36.57
N PHE A 23 10.04 -41.71 -37.00
CA PHE A 23 10.62 -40.58 -36.26
C PHE A 23 9.65 -39.94 -35.26
N ARG A 24 8.39 -40.38 -35.21
CA ARG A 24 7.35 -39.85 -34.32
C ARG A 24 7.73 -39.95 -32.83
N SER A 25 8.49 -40.98 -32.44
CA SER A 25 8.95 -41.20 -31.06
C SER A 25 10.13 -40.32 -30.63
N ARG A 26 10.95 -39.86 -31.59
CA ARG A 26 12.09 -38.95 -31.36
C ARG A 26 11.75 -37.47 -31.56
N SER A 27 10.56 -37.16 -32.08
CA SER A 27 10.17 -35.80 -32.40
C SER A 27 9.68 -35.02 -31.18
N VAL A 28 10.04 -33.74 -31.14
CA VAL A 28 9.61 -32.76 -30.13
C VAL A 28 8.23 -32.17 -30.47
N LEU A 29 7.78 -32.30 -31.73
CA LEU A 29 6.53 -31.72 -32.24
C LEU A 29 5.29 -32.09 -31.42
N PRO A 30 5.09 -33.34 -30.96
CA PRO A 30 3.94 -33.69 -30.12
C PRO A 30 3.94 -32.98 -28.76
N ARG A 31 5.11 -32.62 -28.23
CA ARG A 31 5.26 -31.92 -26.93
C ARG A 31 5.30 -30.41 -27.07
N LEU A 32 5.62 -29.90 -28.26
CA LEU A 32 5.75 -28.47 -28.55
C LEU A 32 4.48 -27.69 -28.19
N LYS A 33 3.29 -28.25 -28.46
CA LYS A 33 2.01 -27.66 -28.06
C LYS A 33 1.93 -27.46 -26.55
N MET A 34 2.28 -28.49 -25.77
CA MET A 34 2.26 -28.43 -24.31
C MET A 34 3.27 -27.41 -23.77
N SER A 35 4.49 -27.39 -24.33
CA SER A 35 5.53 -26.43 -23.95
C SER A 35 5.19 -24.99 -24.31
N LEU A 36 4.54 -24.74 -25.46
CA LEU A 36 4.09 -23.40 -25.84
C LEU A 36 2.96 -22.90 -24.94
N VAL A 37 2.04 -23.78 -24.55
CA VAL A 37 0.99 -23.46 -23.58
C VAL A 37 1.61 -23.15 -22.22
N GLU A 38 2.51 -23.99 -21.71
CA GLU A 38 3.20 -23.73 -20.44
C GLU A 38 4.02 -22.44 -20.46
N ALA A 39 4.74 -22.16 -21.55
CA ALA A 39 5.52 -20.94 -21.69
C ALA A 39 4.61 -19.69 -21.71
N GLY A 40 3.49 -19.76 -22.42
CA GLY A 40 2.48 -18.71 -22.41
C GLY A 40 1.87 -18.50 -21.02
N ASP A 41 1.58 -19.59 -20.31
CA ASP A 41 1.04 -19.55 -18.94
C ASP A 41 2.03 -18.89 -17.96
N ARG A 42 3.33 -19.17 -18.11
CA ARG A 42 4.39 -18.53 -17.31
C ARG A 42 4.47 -17.04 -17.59
N VAL A 43 4.45 -16.63 -18.86
CA VAL A 43 4.50 -15.22 -19.26
C VAL A 43 3.27 -14.46 -18.77
N ASN A 44 2.09 -15.05 -18.89
CA ASN A 44 0.85 -14.46 -18.37
C ASN A 44 0.93 -14.28 -16.85
N LYS A 45 1.35 -15.32 -16.11
CA LYS A 45 1.52 -15.23 -14.65
C LYS A 45 2.51 -14.15 -14.23
N THR A 46 3.62 -13.97 -14.96
CA THR A 46 4.56 -12.88 -14.68
C THR A 46 3.97 -11.51 -15.01
N THR A 47 3.18 -11.41 -16.08
CA THR A 47 2.53 -10.16 -16.48
C THR A 47 1.46 -9.74 -15.48
N ASP A 48 0.64 -10.69 -15.03
CA ASP A 48 -0.38 -10.45 -14.01
C ASP A 48 0.25 -9.97 -12.70
N ARG A 49 1.36 -10.58 -12.27
CA ARG A 49 2.13 -10.14 -11.10
C ARG A 49 2.67 -8.72 -11.25
N LEU A 50 3.21 -8.36 -12.41
CA LEU A 50 3.72 -7.00 -12.67
C LEU A 50 2.59 -5.96 -12.66
N VAL A 51 1.45 -6.28 -13.27
CA VAL A 51 0.27 -5.40 -13.27
C VAL A 51 -0.25 -5.20 -11.83
N GLU A 52 -0.28 -6.26 -11.04
CA GLU A 52 -0.69 -6.18 -9.64
C GLU A 52 0.30 -5.35 -8.78
N GLN A 53 1.60 -5.51 -9.01
CA GLN A 53 2.63 -4.69 -8.36
C GLN A 53 2.53 -3.21 -8.73
N LEU A 54 2.32 -2.89 -10.01
CA LEU A 54 2.10 -1.51 -10.48
C LEU A 54 0.86 -0.88 -9.85
N ARG A 55 -0.26 -1.63 -9.77
CA ARG A 55 -1.48 -1.16 -9.10
C ARG A 55 -1.23 -0.88 -7.62
N ARG A 56 -0.53 -1.77 -6.92
CA ARG A 56 -0.18 -1.60 -5.51
C ARG A 56 0.73 -0.39 -5.29
N PHE A 57 1.70 -0.18 -6.17
CA PHE A 57 2.60 0.97 -6.12
C PHE A 57 1.86 2.29 -6.36
N LEU A 58 1.02 2.37 -7.41
CA LEU A 58 0.22 3.56 -7.69
C LEU A 58 -0.76 3.87 -6.55
N ALA A 59 -1.41 2.85 -6.00
CA ALA A 59 -2.28 3.02 -4.84
C ALA A 59 -1.51 3.55 -3.61
N SER A 60 -0.29 3.06 -3.39
CA SER A 60 0.55 3.54 -2.28
C SER A 60 1.00 4.99 -2.48
N ARG A 61 1.35 5.41 -3.70
CA ARG A 61 1.77 6.78 -4.00
C ARG A 61 0.63 7.77 -3.83
N ALA A 62 -0.54 7.47 -4.40
CA ALA A 62 -1.72 8.32 -4.25
C ALA A 62 -2.13 8.46 -2.77
N PHE A 63 -2.01 7.38 -2.01
CA PHE A 63 -2.26 7.40 -0.57
C PHE A 63 -1.27 8.31 0.19
N LEU A 64 0.02 8.25 -0.14
CA LEU A 64 1.05 9.11 0.46
C LEU A 64 0.89 10.58 0.10
N GLU A 65 0.56 10.89 -1.16
CA GLU A 65 0.30 12.27 -1.60
C GLU A 65 -0.93 12.86 -0.89
N ASN A 66 -2.02 12.09 -0.79
CA ASN A 66 -3.20 12.51 -0.03
C ASN A 66 -2.91 12.70 1.46
N ARG A 67 -2.13 11.81 2.07
CA ARG A 67 -1.72 11.94 3.47
C ARG A 67 -0.89 13.21 3.71
N ARG A 68 0.06 13.50 2.82
CA ARG A 68 0.87 14.72 2.89
C ARG A 68 0.01 15.97 2.73
N ALA A 69 -0.94 15.96 1.80
CA ALA A 69 -1.88 17.06 1.62
C ALA A 69 -2.71 17.30 2.90
N SER A 70 -3.25 16.24 3.51
CA SER A 70 -3.97 16.34 4.78
C SER A 70 -3.10 16.88 5.92
N GLN A 71 -1.84 16.44 6.03
CA GLN A 71 -0.90 16.94 7.05
C GLN A 71 -0.62 18.43 6.89
N VAL A 72 -0.38 18.89 5.66
CA VAL A 72 -0.15 20.32 5.37
C VAL A 72 -1.40 21.15 5.71
N ILE A 73 -2.59 20.63 5.42
CA ILE A 73 -3.84 21.31 5.80
C ILE A 73 -3.95 21.43 7.32
N GLU A 74 -3.69 20.35 8.06
CA GLU A 74 -3.76 20.34 9.52
C GLU A 74 -2.72 21.30 10.15
N GLU A 75 -1.51 21.37 9.58
CA GLU A 75 -0.48 22.34 9.98
C GLU A 75 -0.95 23.79 9.76
N ILE A 76 -1.54 24.08 8.60
CA ILE A 76 -2.09 25.41 8.28
C ILE A 76 -3.24 25.75 9.24
N GLU A 77 -4.13 24.81 9.54
CA GLU A 77 -5.24 25.01 10.48
C GLU A 77 -4.73 25.31 11.89
N GLN A 78 -3.72 24.58 12.37
CA GLN A 78 -3.11 24.86 13.67
C GLN A 78 -2.44 26.23 13.71
N LEU A 79 -1.75 26.64 12.64
CA LEU A 79 -1.18 27.97 12.53
C LEU A 79 -2.27 29.06 12.54
N ALA A 80 -3.36 28.85 11.80
CA ALA A 80 -4.50 29.76 11.76
C ALA A 80 -5.17 29.90 13.13
N LEU A 81 -5.34 28.78 13.87
CA LEU A 81 -5.90 28.80 15.23
C LEU A 81 -5.02 29.58 16.22
N LYS A 82 -3.69 29.50 16.10
CA LYS A 82 -2.75 30.26 16.94
C LYS A 82 -2.85 31.76 16.71
N VAL A 83 -3.12 32.18 15.48
CA VAL A 83 -3.17 33.60 15.06
C VAL A 83 -4.58 34.19 15.18
N LYS A 84 -5.61 33.38 15.48
CA LYS A 84 -7.02 33.80 15.58
C LYS A 84 -7.27 35.01 16.49
N ASN A 85 -6.57 35.11 17.62
CA ASN A 85 -6.78 36.16 18.62
C ASN A 85 -5.86 37.39 18.42
N ASP A 86 -4.86 37.30 17.55
CA ASP A 86 -3.95 38.40 17.21
C ASP A 86 -3.65 38.36 15.69
N PRO A 87 -4.65 38.72 14.85
CA PRO A 87 -4.48 38.65 13.42
C PRO A 87 -3.49 39.72 12.93
N PRO A 88 -2.55 39.39 12.02
CA PRO A 88 -1.63 40.37 11.45
C PRO A 88 -2.39 41.46 10.70
N ALA A 89 -1.85 42.67 10.69
CA ALA A 89 -2.45 43.80 10.00
C ALA A 89 -2.67 43.48 8.51
N PRO A 90 -3.81 43.86 7.91
CA PRO A 90 -4.19 43.47 6.55
C PRO A 90 -3.21 43.90 5.45
N ARG A 91 -2.30 44.83 5.77
CA ARG A 91 -1.26 45.32 4.86
C ARG A 91 -0.10 44.33 4.65
N TYR A 92 0.03 43.33 5.51
CA TYR A 92 1.11 42.32 5.47
C TYR A 92 0.55 40.89 5.50
N PHE A 93 -0.66 40.70 4.96
CA PHE A 93 -1.32 39.39 4.97
C PHE A 93 -0.55 38.33 4.15
N THR A 94 0.11 38.73 3.07
CA THR A 94 0.94 37.84 2.26
C THR A 94 1.99 38.65 1.52
N ASP A 95 3.25 38.28 1.67
CA ASP A 95 4.34 38.71 0.80
C ASP A 95 4.76 37.51 -0.05
N ILE A 96 4.80 37.70 -1.36
CA ILE A 96 5.36 36.71 -2.28
C ILE A 96 6.84 37.05 -2.42
N GLU A 97 7.71 36.12 -2.06
CA GLU A 97 9.14 36.32 -2.22
C GLU A 97 9.48 36.28 -3.73
N GLY A 98 9.95 37.41 -4.27
CA GLY A 98 10.38 37.54 -5.66
C GLY A 98 9.48 38.43 -6.53
N LYS A 99 9.97 38.73 -7.73
CA LYS A 99 9.19 39.49 -8.73
C LYS A 99 8.21 38.52 -9.42
N PRO A 100 6.96 38.95 -9.70
CA PRO A 100 6.04 38.13 -10.47
C PRO A 100 6.64 37.85 -11.84
N ALA A 101 6.67 36.59 -12.24
CA ALA A 101 7.13 36.21 -13.56
C ALA A 101 6.06 36.60 -14.58
N VAL A 102 6.33 37.64 -15.36
CA VAL A 102 5.42 38.08 -16.43
C VAL A 102 5.61 37.15 -17.62
N HIS A 103 4.58 36.36 -17.93
CA HIS A 103 4.57 35.48 -19.11
C HIS A 103 3.64 36.10 -20.16
N LEU A 104 4.16 36.48 -21.33
CA LEU A 104 3.33 37.00 -22.41
C LEU A 104 2.55 35.85 -23.07
N LEU A 105 1.40 36.15 -23.70
CA LEU A 105 0.67 35.14 -24.48
C LEU A 105 1.54 34.55 -25.60
N MET A 106 2.51 35.31 -26.10
CA MET A 106 3.46 34.90 -27.14
C MET A 106 4.66 34.10 -26.59
N ASP A 107 4.88 34.09 -25.27
CA ASP A 107 5.95 33.29 -24.63
C ASP A 107 5.51 31.84 -24.40
N ARG A 108 4.22 31.54 -24.60
CA ARG A 108 3.70 30.17 -24.56
C ARG A 108 4.07 29.48 -25.87
N GLY A 109 5.00 28.53 -25.81
CA GLY A 109 5.23 27.61 -26.93
C GLY A 109 3.92 26.96 -27.36
N LEU A 110 3.69 26.85 -28.67
CA LEU A 110 2.50 26.18 -29.24
C LEU A 110 2.40 24.70 -28.81
N PHE A 111 3.53 24.11 -28.44
CA PHE A 111 3.66 22.73 -28.03
C PHE A 111 4.90 22.60 -27.14
N GLU A 112 4.72 22.01 -25.97
CA GLU A 112 5.82 21.59 -25.11
C GLU A 112 5.83 20.05 -25.16
N PRO A 113 6.82 19.43 -25.85
CA PRO A 113 6.89 17.98 -25.91
C PRO A 113 7.03 17.44 -24.48
N PRO A 114 6.30 16.35 -24.13
CA PRO A 114 6.45 15.73 -22.83
C PRO A 114 7.92 15.35 -22.62
N GLU A 115 8.45 15.66 -21.43
CA GLU A 115 9.80 15.23 -21.06
C GLU A 115 9.87 13.71 -21.16
N VAL A 116 10.62 13.23 -22.16
CA VAL A 116 10.92 11.81 -22.28
C VAL A 116 12.01 11.52 -21.28
N LEU A 117 11.65 10.90 -20.16
CA LEU A 117 12.59 10.43 -19.15
C LEU A 117 13.54 9.42 -19.81
N GLN A 118 14.76 9.85 -20.11
CA GLN A 118 15.81 8.96 -20.61
C GLN A 118 16.41 8.22 -19.42
N LEU A 119 15.94 6.99 -19.21
CA LEU A 119 16.52 6.09 -18.23
C LEU A 119 17.79 5.47 -18.83
N ASP A 120 18.96 5.91 -18.37
CA ASP A 120 20.23 5.26 -18.70
C ASP A 120 20.17 3.79 -18.29
N SER A 121 20.21 2.92 -19.30
CA SER A 121 20.05 1.47 -19.16
C SER A 121 21.38 0.72 -19.22
N GLU A 122 22.50 1.45 -19.25
CA GLU A 122 23.81 0.86 -19.56
C GLU A 122 24.34 -0.09 -18.48
N ASN A 123 23.76 -0.15 -17.29
CA ASN A 123 24.10 -1.16 -16.27
C ASN A 123 22.89 -1.50 -15.39
N LEU A 124 21.83 -2.08 -15.96
CA LEU A 124 20.78 -2.71 -15.16
C LEU A 124 21.36 -3.96 -14.46
N ALA A 125 21.77 -3.81 -13.20
CA ALA A 125 22.01 -4.94 -12.33
C ALA A 125 20.68 -5.64 -12.03
N GLU A 126 20.68 -6.98 -12.01
CA GLU A 126 19.53 -7.76 -11.58
C GLU A 126 19.19 -7.35 -10.14
N GLY A 127 18.05 -6.66 -9.97
CA GLY A 127 17.65 -6.16 -8.67
C GLY A 127 17.28 -7.33 -7.75
N ASP A 128 18.08 -7.57 -6.72
CA ASP A 128 17.72 -8.46 -5.64
C ASP A 128 16.57 -7.82 -4.85
N ALA A 129 15.36 -8.37 -5.01
CA ALA A 129 14.17 -7.96 -4.28
C ALA A 129 14.33 -8.11 -2.75
N GLY A 130 15.36 -8.81 -2.27
CA GLY A 130 15.75 -8.88 -0.86
C GLY A 130 16.72 -7.77 -0.40
N ALA A 131 17.47 -7.13 -1.30
CA ALA A 131 18.52 -6.17 -0.96
C ALA A 131 18.06 -4.70 -1.00
N VAL A 132 16.97 -4.41 -1.70
CA VAL A 132 16.31 -3.10 -1.58
C VAL A 132 15.46 -3.11 -0.32
N THR A 133 16.09 -2.86 0.81
CA THR A 133 15.39 -2.50 2.04
C THR A 133 14.68 -1.18 1.79
N ALA A 134 13.38 -1.29 1.50
CA ALA A 134 12.43 -0.19 1.52
C ALA A 134 12.31 0.47 2.91
N ASP A 135 13.10 0.03 3.89
CA ASP A 135 13.17 0.52 5.25
C ASP A 135 13.34 2.05 5.34
N GLY A 136 14.09 2.67 4.40
CA GLY A 136 14.22 4.13 4.32
C GLY A 136 12.98 4.87 3.77
N LEU A 137 12.08 4.17 3.08
CA LEU A 137 10.74 4.67 2.69
C LEU A 137 9.69 4.40 3.79
N TYR A 138 10.02 3.58 4.78
CA TYR A 138 9.19 3.19 5.94
C TYR A 138 9.64 3.87 7.25
N GLU A 139 10.27 5.05 7.20
CA GLU A 139 10.51 5.88 8.41
C GLU A 139 9.22 6.33 9.12
N GLN A 140 8.04 5.91 8.68
CA GLN A 140 6.82 5.96 9.49
C GLN A 140 6.55 4.59 10.14
N LEU A 141 7.05 4.43 11.37
CA LEU A 141 6.82 3.34 12.34
C LEU A 141 5.99 2.16 11.80
N TYR A 142 6.66 1.09 11.37
CA TYR A 142 6.02 -0.17 10.99
C TYR A 142 5.35 -0.84 12.21
N ILE A 143 4.05 -1.13 12.11
CA ILE A 143 3.28 -1.89 13.10
C ILE A 143 2.86 -3.20 12.46
N ASP A 144 3.15 -4.32 13.13
CA ASP A 144 2.64 -5.62 12.73
C ASP A 144 1.23 -5.86 13.34
N PRO A 145 0.15 -5.79 12.55
CA PRO A 145 -1.20 -6.04 13.04
C PRO A 145 -1.41 -7.51 13.45
N ALA A 146 -0.58 -8.45 13.00
CA ALA A 146 -0.65 -9.84 13.45
C ALA A 146 -0.17 -9.97 14.89
N GLU A 147 0.88 -9.24 15.27
CA GLU A 147 1.39 -9.17 16.64
C GLU A 147 0.33 -8.57 17.58
N LEU A 148 -0.28 -7.44 17.20
CA LEU A 148 -1.34 -6.81 18.00
C LEU A 148 -2.56 -7.72 18.19
N ARG A 149 -2.94 -8.49 17.15
CA ARG A 149 -3.99 -9.51 17.28
C ARG A 149 -3.58 -10.66 18.19
N GLY A 150 -2.30 -11.05 18.15
CA GLY A 150 -1.73 -12.05 19.07
C GLY A 150 -1.82 -11.60 20.52
N ARG A 151 -1.48 -10.32 20.77
CA ARG A 151 -1.61 -9.65 22.07
C ARG A 151 -3.06 -9.67 22.58
N ILE A 152 -4.03 -9.26 21.76
CA ILE A 152 -5.47 -9.31 22.12
C ILE A 152 -5.91 -10.74 22.43
N LYS A 153 -5.56 -11.71 21.58
CA LYS A 153 -5.91 -13.12 21.79
C LYS A 153 -5.28 -13.70 23.06
N ALA A 154 -4.06 -13.31 23.39
CA ALA A 154 -3.40 -13.76 24.61
C ALA A 154 -4.14 -13.24 25.86
N LEU A 155 -4.56 -11.98 25.85
CA LEU A 155 -5.33 -11.38 26.94
C LEU A 155 -6.77 -11.91 27.05
N LEU A 156 -7.37 -12.31 25.93
CA LEU A 156 -8.67 -12.99 25.89
C LEU A 156 -8.61 -14.45 26.37
N ARG A 157 -7.43 -15.07 26.53
CA ARG A 157 -7.34 -16.43 27.08
C ARG A 157 -7.67 -16.40 28.58
N GLY A 158 -8.92 -16.69 28.90
CA GLY A 158 -9.43 -16.74 30.28
C GLY A 158 -10.34 -15.58 30.66
N ARG A 159 -10.78 -14.74 29.70
CA ARG A 159 -11.77 -13.68 29.91
C ARG A 159 -12.77 -13.68 28.77
N ASP A 160 -14.03 -13.40 29.06
CA ASP A 160 -15.08 -13.33 28.04
C ASP A 160 -14.99 -12.05 27.19
N GLN A 161 -14.49 -10.97 27.79
CA GLN A 161 -14.28 -9.67 27.13
C GLN A 161 -13.11 -8.90 27.74
N ILE A 162 -12.51 -8.01 26.96
CA ILE A 162 -11.48 -7.06 27.43
C ILE A 162 -11.63 -5.71 26.72
N SER A 163 -11.50 -4.60 27.44
CA SER A 163 -11.53 -3.27 26.82
C SER A 163 -10.17 -2.85 26.28
N LEU A 164 -10.14 -1.98 25.27
CA LEU A 164 -8.89 -1.45 24.72
C LEU A 164 -8.06 -0.72 25.78
N ARG A 165 -8.71 -0.01 26.72
CA ARG A 165 -8.02 0.60 27.86
C ARG A 165 -7.31 -0.47 28.69
N GLN A 166 -7.97 -1.57 29.03
CA GLN A 166 -7.36 -2.67 29.79
C GLN A 166 -6.21 -3.32 29.01
N VAL A 167 -6.34 -3.45 27.69
CA VAL A 167 -5.25 -3.94 26.83
C VAL A 167 -4.03 -3.03 26.95
N THR A 168 -4.21 -1.71 26.95
CA THR A 168 -3.10 -0.74 27.07
C THR A 168 -2.54 -0.62 28.49
N GLU A 169 -3.32 -0.96 29.52
CA GLU A 169 -2.85 -1.02 30.91
C GLU A 169 -2.01 -2.28 31.17
N GLU A 170 -2.38 -3.43 30.58
CA GLU A 170 -1.64 -4.68 30.73
C GLU A 170 -0.44 -4.81 29.77
N MET A 171 -0.54 -4.21 28.58
CA MET A 171 0.53 -4.11 27.61
C MET A 171 0.72 -2.65 27.17
N PRO A 172 1.71 -1.94 27.75
CA PRO A 172 1.93 -0.53 27.43
C PRO A 172 2.29 -0.36 25.96
N LEU A 173 1.87 0.78 25.41
CA LEU A 173 2.08 1.13 24.01
C LEU A 173 3.55 1.49 23.76
N GLU A 174 4.22 0.77 22.87
CA GLU A 174 5.64 0.99 22.55
C GLU A 174 5.78 2.04 21.46
N LYS A 175 4.92 1.97 20.44
CA LYS A 175 4.93 2.87 19.28
C LYS A 175 3.99 4.07 19.42
N GLY A 176 3.24 4.17 20.53
CA GLY A 176 2.36 5.29 20.89
C GLY A 176 1.04 5.33 20.11
N LEU A 177 0.61 6.52 19.66
CA LEU A 177 -0.67 6.71 18.96
C LEU A 177 -0.90 5.75 17.79
N THR A 178 0.15 5.45 17.04
CA THR A 178 0.04 4.61 15.85
C THR A 178 -0.43 3.19 16.22
N GLU A 179 -0.02 2.66 17.37
CA GLU A 179 -0.53 1.38 17.90
C GLU A 179 -1.99 1.48 18.31
N LEU A 180 -2.41 2.57 18.95
CA LEU A 180 -3.82 2.79 19.31
C LEU A 180 -4.73 2.81 18.07
N VAL A 181 -4.33 3.52 17.02
CA VAL A 181 -5.06 3.56 15.76
C VAL A 181 -5.11 2.16 15.11
N ALA A 182 -4.02 1.39 15.20
CA ALA A 182 -3.99 0.02 14.69
C ALA A 182 -4.92 -0.91 15.50
N TYR A 183 -4.95 -0.81 16.83
CA TYR A 183 -5.90 -1.54 17.68
C TYR A 183 -7.35 -1.20 17.34
N PHE A 184 -7.65 0.09 17.14
CA PHE A 184 -8.98 0.55 16.73
C PHE A 184 -9.37 0.04 15.32
N GLY A 185 -8.43 0.03 14.38
CA GLY A 185 -8.62 -0.59 13.05
C GLY A 185 -8.87 -2.10 13.12
N ILE A 186 -8.25 -2.79 14.08
CA ILE A 186 -8.52 -4.21 14.34
C ILE A 186 -9.94 -4.36 14.92
N ALA A 187 -10.35 -3.52 15.87
CA ALA A 187 -11.68 -3.56 16.46
C ALA A 187 -12.78 -3.39 15.41
N THR A 188 -12.69 -2.39 14.53
CA THR A 188 -13.66 -2.18 13.43
C THR A 188 -13.73 -3.36 12.44
N THR A 189 -12.61 -4.05 12.22
CA THR A 189 -12.60 -5.27 11.39
C THR A 189 -13.27 -6.44 12.11
N LEU A 190 -13.03 -6.58 13.41
CA LEU A 190 -13.59 -7.66 14.25
C LEU A 190 -15.07 -7.44 14.59
N GLU A 191 -15.54 -6.19 14.59
CA GLU A 191 -16.94 -5.84 14.77
C GLU A 191 -17.81 -6.46 13.67
N ARG A 192 -17.35 -6.42 12.41
CA ARG A 192 -18.01 -7.13 11.29
C ARG A 192 -18.10 -8.64 11.49
N GLN A 193 -17.23 -9.20 12.33
CA GLN A 193 -17.17 -10.62 12.67
C GLN A 193 -17.85 -10.93 14.02
N GLN A 194 -18.52 -9.96 14.64
CA GLN A 194 -19.12 -10.06 15.97
C GLN A 194 -18.13 -10.41 17.08
N LYS A 195 -16.84 -10.08 16.89
CA LYS A 195 -15.75 -10.32 17.85
C LYS A 195 -15.25 -9.05 18.54
N ALA A 196 -15.86 -7.92 18.25
CA ALA A 196 -15.64 -6.67 18.94
C ALA A 196 -16.92 -5.84 18.96
N ILE A 197 -17.06 -4.99 19.97
CA ILE A 197 -18.16 -4.02 20.10
C ILE A 197 -17.54 -2.65 20.33
N ILE A 198 -17.97 -1.68 19.53
CA ILE A 198 -17.59 -0.28 19.70
C ILE A 198 -18.81 0.45 20.24
N ASN A 199 -18.73 0.91 21.50
CA ASN A 199 -19.80 1.65 22.15
C ASN A 199 -19.51 3.15 22.04
N GLU A 200 -20.25 3.84 21.19
CA GLU A 200 -20.10 5.28 20.95
C GLU A 200 -20.72 6.14 22.08
N GLU A 201 -21.57 5.57 22.93
CA GLU A 201 -22.22 6.30 24.04
C GLU A 201 -21.31 6.44 25.27
N GLN A 202 -20.28 5.60 25.37
CA GLN A 202 -19.32 5.61 26.48
C GLN A 202 -17.92 5.90 25.96
N THR A 203 -17.22 6.82 26.61
CA THR A 203 -15.83 7.16 26.28
C THR A 203 -14.86 6.63 27.32
N GLU A 204 -13.75 6.07 26.86
CA GLU A 204 -12.62 5.65 27.67
C GLU A 204 -11.41 6.54 27.38
N THR A 205 -10.81 7.07 28.45
CA THR A 205 -9.54 7.81 28.36
C THR A 205 -8.38 6.82 28.43
N ILE A 206 -7.49 6.90 27.44
CA ILE A 206 -6.20 6.19 27.43
C ILE A 206 -5.07 7.21 27.58
N VAL A 207 -4.17 6.95 28.51
CA VAL A 207 -2.97 7.76 28.73
C VAL A 207 -1.76 6.94 28.33
N TYR A 208 -0.88 7.50 27.48
CA TYR A 208 0.36 6.84 27.09
C TYR A 208 1.52 7.83 27.08
N HIS A 209 2.70 7.32 27.36
CA HIS A 209 3.93 8.11 27.43
C HIS A 209 4.77 7.88 26.18
N LYS A 210 5.18 8.95 25.50
CA LYS A 210 6.09 8.86 24.35
C LYS A 210 6.99 10.08 24.29
N ASP A 211 8.28 9.86 24.02
CA ASP A 211 9.29 10.91 23.84
C ASP A 211 9.33 11.94 24.99
N GLY A 212 9.14 11.49 26.23
CA GLY A 212 9.15 12.34 27.43
C GLY A 212 7.89 13.18 27.65
N ARG A 213 6.82 12.94 26.88
CA ARG A 213 5.52 13.62 27.01
C ARG A 213 4.39 12.62 27.28
N ASP A 214 3.49 13.01 28.18
CA ASP A 214 2.26 12.28 28.43
C ASP A 214 1.18 12.75 27.45
N PHE A 215 0.60 11.80 26.74
CA PHE A 215 -0.52 12.03 25.83
C PHE A 215 -1.77 11.40 26.41
N ARG A 216 -2.87 12.16 26.38
CA ARG A 216 -4.20 11.71 26.78
C ARG A 216 -5.11 11.71 25.56
N ILE A 217 -5.81 10.60 25.34
CA ILE A 217 -6.76 10.45 24.24
C ILE A 217 -8.06 9.87 24.78
N ASP A 218 -9.17 10.47 24.38
CA ASP A 218 -10.50 9.97 24.67
C ASP A 218 -11.04 9.25 23.43
N LEU A 219 -11.43 7.99 23.58
CA LEU A 219 -11.91 7.11 22.53
C LEU A 219 -13.25 6.52 22.93
N PRO A 220 -14.13 6.13 21.99
CA PRO A 220 -15.31 5.34 22.34
C PRO A 220 -14.86 4.01 22.95
N GLN A 221 -15.64 3.48 23.89
CA GLN A 221 -15.34 2.23 24.55
C GLN A 221 -15.29 1.11 23.51
N THR A 222 -14.14 0.44 23.43
CA THR A 222 -13.92 -0.65 22.48
C THR A 222 -13.68 -1.94 23.25
N LEU A 223 -14.58 -2.90 23.07
CA LEU A 223 -14.56 -4.20 23.73
C LEU A 223 -14.19 -5.26 22.71
N PHE A 224 -13.20 -6.09 23.04
CA PHE A 224 -12.89 -7.31 22.30
C PHE A 224 -13.55 -8.50 22.99
N LEU A 225 -14.13 -9.40 22.20
CA LEU A 225 -14.82 -10.60 22.66
C LEU A 225 -14.03 -11.85 22.26
N ALA A 226 -14.13 -12.91 23.07
CA ALA A 226 -13.45 -14.20 22.85
C ALA A 226 -13.94 -14.96 21.60
#